data_AF-A0ABD3HZN3-F1
#
_entry.id   AF-A0ABD3HZN3-F1
#
_cell.length_a   1.000
_cell.length_b   1.000
_cell.length_c   1.000
_cell.angle_alpha   90.00
_cell.angle_beta   90.00
_cell.angle_gamma   90.00
#
_symmetry.space_group_name_H-M   'P 1'
#
loop_
_entity.id
_entity.type
_entity.pdbx_description
1 polymer ?
#
loop_
_entity_poly.entity_id
_entity_poly.type
_entity_poly.pdbx_seq_one_letter_code
_entity_poly.pdbx_strand_id
1 'polypeptide(L)'
;MSYYAVARGHCPGVYLTWEQTKAQGCEFWAYSPPPIPPIPAYYAVAKGRVPGIYSTWLEAEIQVKDMYSAKYKKFYTREEAVEFIEDYKKLKAVDPNDPHPRNPSTLVAFCDGSAINNGKWGCRAGWATVFPHNPSWNCAGVLLGTNVSGGKPTNNRAEYRGAIEAILRANQEDPSKKDPLYIYSDSMLLVRSMTEWVPGWKDQGWIKADGNPVLNQDLLKWLLQEQGPRKIIWKHVRAHTNGTDWWSVWNQKADELAGEQTRDRSFRNTSDDASGRKRSLEQIGSRGGRNWSGKRPVIGVGGFFQARRDHNTATRIPC
;
A
#
# COMPACT_ATOMS: atom_id res chain seq x y z
N MET A 1 -37.66 22.49 12.67
CA MET A 1 -39.03 23.00 12.46
C MET A 1 -39.35 23.92 13.63
N SER A 2 -39.71 25.17 13.37
CA SER A 2 -40.08 26.14 14.40
C SER A 2 -41.59 26.09 14.61
N TYR A 3 -42.04 26.07 15.87
CA TYR A 3 -43.46 26.07 16.24
C TYR A 3 -43.79 27.37 16.98
N TYR A 4 -44.96 27.96 16.71
CA TYR A 4 -45.43 29.20 17.33
C TYR A 4 -46.66 28.89 18.18
N ALA A 5 -46.67 29.35 19.44
CA ALA A 5 -47.78 29.18 20.38
C ALA A 5 -48.35 30.54 20.80
N VAL A 6 -49.67 30.62 20.98
CA VAL A 6 -50.39 31.87 21.32
C VAL A 6 -50.82 31.87 22.80
N ALA A 7 -50.76 33.04 23.44
CA ALA A 7 -51.05 33.22 24.86
C ALA A 7 -52.55 33.05 25.20
N ARG A 8 -52.85 32.75 26.48
CA ARG A 8 -54.21 32.55 27.00
C ARG A 8 -55.07 33.80 26.78
N GLY A 9 -56.20 33.62 26.09
CA GLY A 9 -57.16 34.68 25.77
C GLY A 9 -57.70 34.60 24.33
N HIS A 10 -56.99 33.87 23.45
CA HIS A 10 -57.39 33.64 22.06
C HIS A 10 -57.38 32.13 21.72
N CYS A 11 -58.02 31.76 20.60
CA CYS A 11 -58.26 30.36 20.19
C CYS A 11 -56.96 29.52 20.27
N PRO A 12 -56.85 28.55 21.20
CA PRO A 12 -55.62 27.79 21.38
C PRO A 12 -55.37 26.88 20.17
N GLY A 13 -54.16 26.93 19.59
CA GLY A 13 -53.75 26.06 18.47
C GLY A 13 -52.25 26.14 18.18
N VAL A 14 -51.73 25.14 17.46
CA VAL A 14 -50.35 25.09 16.94
C VAL A 14 -50.39 25.44 15.45
N TYR A 15 -49.73 26.52 15.04
CA TYR A 15 -49.73 26.99 13.66
C TYR A 15 -48.41 26.66 12.96
N LEU A 16 -48.50 26.21 11.70
CA LEU A 16 -47.37 25.70 10.94
C LEU A 16 -46.59 26.80 10.20
N THR A 17 -47.18 27.99 10.03
CA THR A 17 -46.52 29.12 9.35
C THR A 17 -46.76 30.46 10.04
N TRP A 18 -45.82 31.38 9.84
CA TRP A 18 -45.82 32.74 10.40
C TRP A 18 -47.04 33.58 9.96
N GLU A 19 -47.49 33.42 8.72
CA GLU A 19 -48.63 34.16 8.17
C GLU A 19 -49.97 33.78 8.82
N GLN A 20 -50.17 32.50 9.16
CA GLN A 20 -51.37 32.02 9.86
C GLN A 20 -51.48 32.59 11.28
N THR A 21 -50.35 32.95 11.89
CA THR A 21 -50.27 33.41 13.28
C THR A 21 -50.48 34.93 13.39
N LYS A 22 -50.04 35.70 12.37
CA LYS A 22 -50.15 37.17 12.34
C LYS A 22 -51.60 37.67 12.22
N ALA A 23 -52.49 36.86 11.67
CA ALA A 23 -53.92 37.16 11.51
C ALA A 23 -54.71 37.19 12.84
N GLN A 24 -54.13 36.74 13.96
CA GLN A 24 -54.80 36.61 15.26
C GLN A 24 -54.58 37.82 16.21
N GLY A 25 -53.83 38.84 15.79
CA GLY A 25 -53.81 40.15 16.47
C GLY A 25 -53.20 40.21 17.89
N CYS A 26 -52.35 39.25 18.28
CA CYS A 26 -51.75 39.21 19.62
C CYS A 26 -50.30 39.74 19.64
N GLU A 27 -49.90 40.45 20.71
CA GLU A 27 -48.50 40.80 21.01
C GLU A 27 -47.74 39.56 21.53
N PHE A 28 -46.48 39.34 21.10
CA PHE A 28 -45.73 38.12 21.42
C PHE A 28 -44.33 38.37 22.00
N TRP A 29 -43.96 37.53 22.97
CA TRP A 29 -42.59 37.37 23.47
C TRP A 29 -41.98 36.10 22.86
N ALA A 30 -40.81 36.22 22.24
CA ALA A 30 -40.09 35.07 21.67
C ALA A 30 -39.45 34.24 22.78
N TYR A 31 -39.93 33.01 22.99
CA TYR A 31 -39.27 32.05 23.86
C TYR A 31 -38.08 31.42 23.10
N SER A 32 -36.85 31.84 23.44
CA SER A 32 -35.64 31.10 23.04
C SER A 32 -35.43 29.98 24.06
N PRO A 33 -35.60 28.70 23.68
CA PRO A 33 -35.24 27.61 24.58
C PRO A 33 -33.74 27.69 24.91
N PRO A 34 -33.35 27.31 26.14
CA PRO A 34 -31.94 27.27 26.50
C PRO A 34 -31.17 26.38 25.52
N PRO A 35 -29.90 26.73 25.19
CA PRO A 35 -29.11 25.92 24.28
C PRO A 35 -29.04 24.49 24.80
N ILE A 36 -29.35 23.53 23.93
CA ILE A 36 -29.24 22.10 24.23
C ILE A 36 -27.78 21.86 24.64
N PRO A 37 -27.51 21.25 25.82
CA PRO A 37 -26.15 20.98 26.23
C PRO A 37 -25.47 20.10 25.17
N PRO A 38 -24.21 20.38 24.80
CA PRO A 38 -23.51 19.60 23.79
C PRO A 38 -23.49 18.14 24.22
N ILE A 39 -23.87 17.25 23.29
CA ILE A 39 -23.84 15.81 23.54
C ILE A 39 -22.38 15.45 23.89
N PRO A 40 -22.12 14.79 25.04
CA PRO A 40 -20.78 14.39 25.41
C PRO A 40 -20.20 13.50 24.31
N ALA A 41 -18.96 13.81 23.90
CA ALA A 41 -18.25 13.07 22.89
C ALA A 41 -16.93 12.56 23.44
N TYR A 42 -16.57 11.35 23.06
CA TYR A 42 -15.33 10.70 23.43
C TYR A 42 -14.46 10.56 22.19
N TYR A 43 -13.20 10.98 22.30
CA TYR A 43 -12.23 10.92 21.22
C TYR A 43 -11.21 9.83 21.57
N ALA A 44 -11.38 8.66 20.98
CA ALA A 44 -10.48 7.55 21.19
C ALA A 44 -9.27 7.69 20.26
N VAL A 45 -8.07 7.75 20.82
CA VAL A 45 -6.79 7.70 20.10
C VAL A 45 -6.18 6.33 20.37
N ALA A 46 -6.34 5.42 19.43
CA ALA A 46 -5.74 4.09 19.50
C ALA A 46 -4.27 4.07 19.07
N LYS A 47 -3.88 5.01 18.20
CA LYS A 47 -2.48 5.30 17.85
C LYS A 47 -2.28 6.81 17.72
N GLY A 48 -1.38 7.34 18.52
CA GLY A 48 -0.98 8.75 18.57
C GLY A 48 0.23 8.90 19.49
N ARG A 49 0.60 10.13 19.84
CA ARG A 49 1.67 10.42 20.82
C ARG A 49 1.36 9.74 22.16
N VAL A 50 0.16 10.00 22.69
CA VAL A 50 -0.38 9.32 23.87
C VAL A 50 -1.72 8.67 23.50
N PRO A 51 -1.77 7.33 23.32
CA PRO A 51 -3.03 6.62 23.14
C PRO A 51 -3.92 6.73 24.39
N GLY A 52 -5.23 6.88 24.18
CA GLY A 52 -6.17 7.10 25.27
C GLY A 52 -7.53 7.59 24.78
N ILE A 53 -8.44 7.82 25.71
CA ILE A 53 -9.76 8.41 25.44
C ILE A 53 -9.75 9.82 26.00
N TYR A 54 -10.07 10.78 25.15
CA TYR A 54 -10.10 12.20 25.48
C TYR A 54 -11.53 12.71 25.47
N SER A 55 -11.79 13.71 26.32
CA SER A 55 -13.12 14.32 26.47
C SER A 55 -13.36 15.46 25.47
N THR A 56 -12.29 15.97 24.85
CA THR A 56 -12.34 17.04 23.87
C THR A 56 -11.52 16.72 22.63
N TRP A 57 -11.92 17.30 21.48
CA TRP A 57 -11.12 17.18 20.25
C TRP A 57 -9.76 17.83 20.41
N LEU A 58 -9.66 18.96 21.12
CA LEU A 58 -8.41 19.69 21.31
C LEU A 58 -7.31 18.82 21.94
N GLU A 59 -7.67 18.05 22.98
CA GLU A 59 -6.74 17.11 23.62
C GLU A 59 -6.33 15.96 22.69
N ALA A 60 -7.29 15.38 21.98
CA ALA A 60 -7.05 14.28 21.04
C ALA A 60 -6.21 14.72 19.83
N GLU A 61 -6.46 15.93 19.32
CA GLU A 61 -5.76 16.51 18.18
C GLU A 61 -4.27 16.65 18.47
N ILE A 62 -3.89 17.12 19.66
CA ILE A 62 -2.49 17.18 20.10
C ILE A 62 -1.80 15.81 19.96
N GLN A 63 -2.53 14.70 20.14
CA GLN A 63 -1.97 13.35 20.04
C GLN A 63 -1.81 12.85 18.61
N VAL A 64 -2.55 13.40 17.65
CA VAL A 64 -2.64 12.84 16.29
C VAL A 64 -2.18 13.81 15.20
N LYS A 65 -2.09 15.10 15.53
CA LYS A 65 -1.66 16.15 14.61
C LYS A 65 -0.26 15.85 14.07
N ASP A 66 -0.12 15.96 12.76
CA ASP A 66 1.10 15.66 12.00
C ASP A 66 1.59 14.19 12.11
N MET A 67 0.74 13.29 12.61
CA MET A 67 1.01 11.85 12.63
C MET A 67 0.17 11.14 11.57
N TYR A 68 0.73 10.98 10.37
CA TYR A 68 0.08 10.28 9.25
C TYR A 68 -0.38 8.85 9.57
N SER A 69 0.24 8.24 10.59
CA SER A 69 -0.04 6.88 11.01
C SER A 69 -0.96 6.77 12.23
N ALA A 70 -1.51 7.90 12.70
CA ALA A 70 -2.44 7.94 13.82
C ALA A 70 -3.75 7.20 13.52
N LYS A 71 -4.35 6.62 14.57
CA LYS A 71 -5.63 5.92 14.51
C LYS A 71 -6.49 6.46 15.64
N TYR A 72 -7.56 7.16 15.27
CA TYR A 72 -8.47 7.77 16.22
C TYR A 72 -9.88 7.86 15.64
N LYS A 73 -10.89 7.95 16.51
CA LYS A 73 -12.30 8.06 16.12
C LYS A 73 -13.11 8.73 17.24
N LYS A 74 -14.19 9.42 16.87
CA LYS A 74 -15.16 10.05 17.79
C LYS A 74 -16.32 9.07 18.08
N PHE A 75 -16.71 8.99 19.34
CA PHE A 75 -17.81 8.18 19.87
C PHE A 75 -18.72 9.02 20.76
N TYR A 76 -19.93 8.52 21.01
CA TYR A 76 -20.91 9.17 21.90
C TYR A 76 -21.05 8.47 23.26
N THR A 77 -20.48 7.27 23.39
CA THR A 77 -20.34 6.55 24.66
C THR A 77 -18.87 6.25 24.94
N ARG A 78 -18.53 6.11 26.23
CA ARG A 78 -17.15 5.80 26.63
C ARG A 78 -16.80 4.36 26.29
N GLU A 79 -17.80 3.48 26.35
CA GLU A 79 -17.73 2.05 26.09
C GLU A 79 -17.28 1.80 24.64
N GLU A 80 -17.94 2.42 23.65
CA GLU A 80 -17.55 2.32 22.23
C GLU A 80 -16.11 2.84 21.99
N ALA A 81 -15.72 3.90 22.71
CA ALA A 81 -14.36 4.44 22.63
C ALA A 81 -13.30 3.48 23.21
N VAL A 82 -13.64 2.76 24.28
CA VAL A 82 -12.79 1.70 24.86
C VAL A 82 -12.69 0.53 23.89
N GLU A 83 -13.82 0.04 23.37
CA GLU A 83 -13.85 -1.07 22.42
C GLU A 83 -12.99 -0.81 21.19
N PHE A 84 -13.05 0.39 20.63
CA PHE A 84 -12.20 0.79 19.51
C PHE A 84 -10.69 0.68 19.81
N ILE A 85 -10.26 1.09 21.01
CA ILE A 85 -8.85 1.00 21.42
C ILE A 85 -8.46 -0.46 21.65
N GLU A 86 -9.33 -1.25 22.28
CA GLU A 86 -9.08 -2.67 22.53
C GLU A 86 -9.04 -3.48 21.23
N ASP A 87 -9.94 -3.24 20.30
CA ASP A 87 -9.89 -3.88 18.98
C ASP A 87 -8.63 -3.47 18.21
N TYR A 88 -8.20 -2.22 18.34
CA TYR A 88 -6.90 -1.81 17.79
C TYR A 88 -5.72 -2.52 18.44
N LYS A 89 -5.76 -2.78 19.75
CA LYS A 89 -4.75 -3.60 20.45
C LYS A 89 -4.78 -5.05 20.00
N LYS A 90 -5.97 -5.64 19.78
CA LYS A 90 -6.12 -6.99 19.23
C LYS A 90 -5.58 -7.09 17.81
N LEU A 91 -5.81 -6.08 16.96
CA LEU A 91 -5.21 -5.97 15.62
C LEU A 91 -3.67 -5.85 15.66
N LYS A 92 -3.10 -5.49 16.81
CA LYS A 92 -1.66 -5.32 17.05
C LYS A 92 -1.01 -6.51 17.74
N ALA A 93 -1.78 -7.31 18.48
CA ALA A 93 -1.34 -8.60 18.95
C ALA A 93 -1.16 -9.49 17.71
N VAL A 94 0.01 -10.11 17.57
CA VAL A 94 0.17 -11.24 16.66
C VAL A 94 -0.94 -12.22 16.98
N ASP A 95 -1.70 -12.61 15.96
CA ASP A 95 -2.70 -13.65 16.14
C ASP A 95 -1.93 -14.86 16.68
N PRO A 96 -2.23 -15.39 17.88
CA PRO A 96 -1.54 -16.57 18.39
C PRO A 96 -1.68 -17.79 17.45
N ASN A 97 -2.58 -17.71 16.46
CA ASN A 97 -2.71 -18.68 15.36
C ASN A 97 -1.91 -18.32 14.09
N ASP A 98 -1.23 -17.16 14.03
CA ASP A 98 -0.35 -16.84 12.91
C ASP A 98 0.79 -17.88 12.87
N PRO A 99 1.07 -18.46 11.69
CA PRO A 99 2.10 -19.49 11.57
C PRO A 99 3.47 -18.92 11.94
N HIS A 100 4.23 -19.68 12.72
CA HIS A 100 5.61 -19.33 13.01
C HIS A 100 6.41 -19.25 11.69
N PRO A 101 7.07 -18.13 11.37
CA PRO A 101 7.58 -17.84 10.02
C PRO A 101 8.63 -18.85 9.53
N ARG A 102 9.37 -19.48 10.45
CA ARG A 102 10.37 -20.51 10.15
C ARG A 102 9.81 -21.94 10.02
N ASN A 103 8.52 -22.15 10.25
CA ASN A 103 7.93 -23.48 10.12
C ASN A 103 7.93 -23.88 8.62
N PRO A 104 8.61 -24.98 8.23
CA PRO A 104 8.67 -25.42 6.83
C PRO A 104 7.32 -25.75 6.20
N SER A 105 6.30 -26.04 7.02
CA SER A 105 4.95 -26.33 6.54
C SER A 105 4.09 -25.07 6.33
N THR A 106 4.68 -23.88 6.36
CA THR A 106 3.94 -22.61 6.32
C THR A 106 4.48 -21.70 5.23
N LEU A 107 3.58 -21.11 4.44
CA LEU A 107 3.92 -20.13 3.41
C LEU A 107 3.87 -18.73 4.02
N VAL A 108 4.99 -18.30 4.59
CA VAL A 108 5.18 -16.94 5.14
C VAL A 108 6.25 -16.21 4.34
N ALA A 109 5.90 -15.03 3.84
CA ALA A 109 6.79 -14.13 3.12
C ALA A 109 6.79 -12.74 3.77
N PHE A 110 7.95 -12.10 3.77
CA PHE A 110 8.09 -10.67 4.04
C PHE A 110 8.55 -9.99 2.77
N CYS A 111 7.90 -8.91 2.36
CA CYS A 111 8.29 -8.15 1.20
C CYS A 111 8.46 -6.66 1.51
N ASP A 112 9.38 -6.04 0.80
CA ASP A 112 9.74 -4.64 0.98
C ASP A 112 10.16 -4.00 -0.35
N GLY A 113 10.01 -2.69 -0.44
CA GLY A 113 10.46 -1.84 -1.53
C GLY A 113 11.23 -0.63 -1.01
N SER A 114 12.43 -0.44 -1.57
CA SER A 114 13.28 0.72 -1.25
C SER A 114 13.44 1.62 -2.47
N ALA A 115 13.61 2.92 -2.24
CA ALA A 115 13.88 3.88 -3.31
C ALA A 115 14.80 5.02 -2.87
N ILE A 116 15.80 5.33 -3.70
CA ILE A 116 16.62 6.54 -3.61
C ILE A 116 16.10 7.54 -4.63
N ASN A 117 16.00 8.81 -4.24
CA ASN A 117 15.41 9.89 -5.05
C ASN A 117 13.95 9.61 -5.44
N ASN A 118 13.17 9.03 -4.52
CA ASN A 118 11.77 8.68 -4.76
C ASN A 118 10.96 9.87 -5.33
N GLY A 119 10.29 9.63 -6.47
CA GLY A 119 9.49 10.65 -7.16
C GLY A 119 10.29 11.74 -7.89
N LYS A 120 11.62 11.71 -7.84
CA LYS A 120 12.51 12.68 -8.49
C LYS A 120 13.22 12.07 -9.70
N TRP A 121 13.85 12.94 -10.49
CA TRP A 121 14.74 12.48 -11.56
C TRP A 121 15.89 11.65 -11.00
N GLY A 122 16.26 10.57 -11.70
CA GLY A 122 17.26 9.62 -11.23
C GLY A 122 16.78 8.73 -10.08
N CYS A 123 15.46 8.57 -9.90
CA CYS A 123 14.91 7.61 -8.95
C CYS A 123 15.40 6.20 -9.28
N ARG A 124 15.96 5.52 -8.28
CA ARG A 124 16.30 4.10 -8.33
C ARG A 124 15.51 3.42 -7.26
N ALA A 125 14.92 2.28 -7.58
CA ALA A 125 14.15 1.51 -6.63
C ALA A 125 14.50 0.03 -6.75
N GLY A 126 14.48 -0.67 -5.64
CA GLY A 126 14.76 -2.09 -5.51
C GLY A 126 13.69 -2.73 -4.65
N TRP A 127 13.40 -3.99 -4.90
CA TRP A 127 12.41 -4.77 -4.19
C TRP A 127 13.05 -6.04 -3.67
N ALA A 128 12.50 -6.58 -2.59
CA ALA A 128 12.91 -7.87 -2.07
C ALA A 128 11.74 -8.61 -1.44
N THR A 129 11.87 -9.93 -1.44
CA THR A 129 11.00 -10.86 -0.73
C THR A 129 11.84 -11.91 -0.05
N VAL A 130 11.55 -12.16 1.23
CA VAL A 130 12.20 -13.19 2.03
C VAL A 130 11.20 -14.22 2.55
N PHE A 131 11.60 -15.48 2.51
CA PHE A 131 10.86 -16.63 3.02
C PHE A 131 11.64 -17.22 4.20
N PRO A 132 11.26 -16.89 5.45
CA PRO A 132 12.04 -17.28 6.63
C PRO A 132 12.26 -18.78 6.82
N HIS A 133 11.32 -19.62 6.37
CA HIS A 133 11.41 -21.07 6.42
C HIS A 133 12.36 -21.65 5.36
N ASN A 134 12.61 -20.92 4.27
CA ASN A 134 13.50 -21.35 3.21
C ASN A 134 14.21 -20.17 2.52
N PRO A 135 15.41 -19.77 2.99
CA PRO A 135 16.15 -18.65 2.42
C PRO A 135 16.53 -18.81 0.94
N SER A 136 16.56 -20.03 0.40
CA SER A 136 16.82 -20.26 -1.04
C SER A 136 15.70 -19.74 -1.94
N TRP A 137 14.52 -19.48 -1.36
CA TRP A 137 13.38 -18.89 -2.06
C TRP A 137 13.39 -17.37 -2.08
N ASN A 138 14.28 -16.74 -1.30
CA ASN A 138 14.42 -15.30 -1.31
C ASN A 138 14.72 -14.80 -2.73
N CYS A 139 14.09 -13.69 -3.09
CA CYS A 139 14.34 -13.03 -4.36
C CYS A 139 14.39 -11.52 -4.13
N ALA A 140 15.25 -10.85 -4.89
CA ALA A 140 15.37 -9.40 -4.87
C ALA A 140 15.80 -8.95 -6.26
N GLY A 141 15.44 -7.72 -6.61
CA GLY A 141 15.88 -7.14 -7.87
C GLY A 141 15.72 -5.63 -7.93
N VAL A 142 16.32 -5.05 -8.95
CA VAL A 142 16.11 -3.64 -9.30
C VAL A 142 14.76 -3.48 -9.99
N LEU A 143 13.98 -2.48 -9.58
CA LEU A 143 12.78 -2.08 -10.30
C LEU A 143 13.19 -1.26 -11.54
N LEU A 144 13.29 -1.94 -12.67
CA LEU A 144 13.62 -1.31 -13.94
C LEU A 144 12.43 -0.47 -14.45
N GLY A 145 12.72 0.78 -14.82
CA GLY A 145 11.76 1.67 -15.46
C GLY A 145 11.65 1.34 -16.95
N THR A 146 10.99 0.24 -17.31
CA THR A 146 10.62 -0.10 -18.69
C THR A 146 9.28 -0.84 -18.74
N ASN A 147 8.75 -1.00 -19.97
CA ASN A 147 7.39 -1.44 -20.35
C ASN A 147 6.79 -2.68 -19.65
N VAL A 148 7.58 -3.47 -18.90
CA VAL A 148 7.08 -4.63 -18.14
C VAL A 148 6.26 -4.19 -16.92
N SER A 149 6.59 -3.05 -16.32
CA SER A 149 5.74 -2.43 -15.30
C SER A 149 5.14 -1.09 -15.76
N GLY A 150 5.60 -0.49 -16.87
CA GLY A 150 4.90 0.65 -17.50
C GLY A 150 4.92 1.99 -16.72
N GLY A 151 5.55 2.04 -15.55
CA GLY A 151 5.64 3.26 -14.72
C GLY A 151 7.07 3.56 -14.26
N LYS A 152 7.35 4.83 -13.96
CA LYS A 152 8.63 5.28 -13.38
C LYS A 152 8.88 4.54 -12.06
N PRO A 153 10.14 4.17 -11.73
CA PRO A 153 10.44 3.58 -10.44
C PRO A 153 10.05 4.53 -9.31
N THR A 154 9.39 4.00 -8.29
CA THR A 154 9.03 4.69 -7.04
C THR A 154 9.05 3.67 -5.91
N ASN A 155 9.07 4.14 -4.66
CA ASN A 155 9.00 3.23 -3.49
C ASN A 155 7.76 2.35 -3.57
N ASN A 156 6.58 2.96 -3.73
CA ASN A 156 5.30 2.25 -3.79
C ASN A 156 5.28 1.14 -4.85
N ARG A 157 5.89 1.37 -6.02
CA ARG A 157 5.96 0.36 -7.08
C ARG A 157 6.91 -0.79 -6.73
N ALA A 158 7.99 -0.50 -5.99
CA ALA A 158 8.87 -1.54 -5.47
C ALA A 158 8.17 -2.39 -4.41
N GLU A 159 7.36 -1.79 -3.53
CA GLU A 159 6.53 -2.52 -2.56
C GLU A 159 5.59 -3.51 -3.24
N TYR A 160 4.82 -3.03 -4.23
CA TYR A 160 3.93 -3.89 -5.02
C TYR A 160 4.71 -4.98 -5.75
N ARG A 161 5.90 -4.67 -6.27
CA ARG A 161 6.74 -5.65 -6.95
C ARG A 161 7.23 -6.76 -6.00
N GLY A 162 7.68 -6.42 -4.80
CA GLY A 162 8.06 -7.42 -3.79
C GLY A 162 6.89 -8.36 -3.49
N ALA A 163 5.70 -7.80 -3.28
CA ALA A 163 4.50 -8.60 -3.05
C ALA A 163 4.14 -9.52 -4.23
N ILE A 164 4.25 -9.05 -5.48
CA ILE A 164 4.05 -9.88 -6.68
C ILE A 164 5.02 -11.07 -6.67
N GLU A 165 6.28 -10.82 -6.37
CA GLU A 165 7.33 -11.83 -6.36
C GLU A 165 7.14 -12.85 -5.22
N ALA A 166 6.57 -12.42 -4.09
CA ALA A 166 6.13 -13.35 -3.04
C ALA A 166 5.05 -14.31 -3.53
N ILE A 167 4.05 -13.79 -4.26
CA ILE A 167 2.96 -14.61 -4.81
C ILE A 167 3.48 -15.55 -5.90
N LEU A 168 4.30 -15.05 -6.82
CA LEU A 168 4.91 -15.84 -7.89
C LEU A 168 5.71 -17.01 -7.32
N ARG A 169 6.59 -16.73 -6.35
CA ARG A 169 7.36 -17.77 -5.68
C ARG A 169 6.45 -18.78 -4.97
N ALA A 170 5.49 -18.32 -4.17
CA ALA A 170 4.57 -19.23 -3.49
C ALA A 170 3.76 -20.11 -4.47
N ASN A 171 3.34 -19.56 -5.61
CA ASN A 171 2.65 -20.29 -6.67
C ASN A 171 3.56 -21.31 -7.38
N GLN A 172 4.85 -21.04 -7.48
CA GLN A 172 5.82 -21.99 -8.03
C GLN A 172 6.05 -23.16 -7.08
N GLU A 173 6.18 -22.90 -5.79
CA GLU A 173 6.55 -23.90 -4.78
C GLU A 173 5.35 -24.69 -4.25
N ASP A 174 4.16 -24.09 -4.25
CA ASP A 174 2.87 -24.77 -4.06
C ASP A 174 1.95 -24.51 -5.27
N PRO A 175 2.13 -25.25 -6.39
CA PRO A 175 1.27 -25.08 -7.57
C PRO A 175 -0.22 -25.34 -7.31
N SER A 176 -0.53 -26.12 -6.27
CA SER A 176 -1.90 -26.47 -5.89
C SER A 176 -2.68 -25.31 -5.28
N LYS A 177 -1.98 -24.28 -4.78
CA LYS A 177 -2.55 -23.09 -4.13
C LYS A 177 -3.47 -23.39 -2.95
N LYS A 178 -3.25 -24.54 -2.29
CA LYS A 178 -4.06 -24.98 -1.15
C LYS A 178 -3.68 -24.26 0.12
N ASP A 179 -2.39 -24.02 0.31
CA ASP A 179 -1.90 -23.40 1.54
C ASP A 179 -2.09 -21.88 1.49
N PRO A 180 -2.62 -21.26 2.58
CA PRO A 180 -2.71 -19.82 2.64
C PRO A 180 -1.31 -19.20 2.68
N LEU A 181 -1.10 -18.16 1.88
CA LEU A 181 0.13 -17.36 1.89
C LEU A 181 -0.04 -16.16 2.81
N TYR A 182 0.85 -16.00 3.77
CA TYR A 182 0.91 -14.83 4.65
C TYR A 182 1.98 -13.88 4.11
N ILE A 183 1.58 -12.65 3.76
CA ILE A 183 2.49 -11.62 3.28
C ILE A 183 2.58 -10.51 4.32
N TYR A 184 3.77 -10.31 4.86
CA TYR A 184 4.11 -9.24 5.77
C TYR A 184 4.81 -8.11 5.00
N SER A 185 4.37 -6.87 5.22
CA SER A 185 4.99 -5.66 4.66
C SER A 185 4.73 -4.47 5.58
N ASP A 186 5.64 -3.51 5.63
CA ASP A 186 5.44 -2.23 6.31
C ASP A 186 4.75 -1.17 5.43
N SER A 187 4.53 -1.48 4.15
CA SER A 187 3.74 -0.65 3.25
C SER A 187 2.26 -0.75 3.54
N MET A 188 1.78 0.16 4.39
CA MET A 188 0.34 0.35 4.64
C MET A 188 -0.44 0.60 3.34
N LEU A 189 0.19 1.22 2.33
CA LEU A 189 -0.42 1.42 1.03
C LEU A 189 -0.71 0.08 0.34
N LEU A 190 0.28 -0.82 0.28
CA LEU A 190 0.12 -2.15 -0.29
C LEU A 190 -0.97 -2.94 0.46
N VAL A 191 -0.84 -3.01 1.79
CA VAL A 191 -1.75 -3.80 2.62
C VAL A 191 -3.19 -3.32 2.45
N ARG A 192 -3.45 -2.01 2.58
CA ARG A 192 -4.81 -1.46 2.43
C ARG A 192 -5.34 -1.53 1.02
N SER A 193 -4.48 -1.39 -0.01
CA SER A 193 -4.90 -1.63 -1.38
C SER A 193 -5.51 -3.02 -1.52
N MET A 194 -4.84 -4.04 -1.00
CA MET A 194 -5.27 -5.43 -1.17
C MET A 194 -6.40 -5.86 -0.23
N THR A 195 -6.55 -5.22 0.94
CA THR A 195 -7.57 -5.60 1.93
C THR A 195 -8.83 -4.73 1.92
N GLU A 196 -8.73 -3.45 1.53
CA GLU A 196 -9.81 -2.47 1.68
C GLU A 196 -10.27 -1.88 0.36
N TRP A 197 -9.34 -1.53 -0.55
CA TRP A 197 -9.66 -0.61 -1.65
C TRP A 197 -9.88 -1.27 -2.99
N VAL A 198 -9.09 -2.30 -3.31
CA VAL A 198 -9.17 -2.98 -4.62
C VAL A 198 -10.57 -3.48 -4.97
N PRO A 199 -11.38 -4.05 -4.05
CA PRO A 199 -12.75 -4.42 -4.37
C PRO A 199 -13.56 -3.23 -4.90
N GLY A 200 -13.58 -2.11 -4.18
CA GLY A 200 -14.31 -0.91 -4.59
C GLY A 200 -13.75 -0.27 -5.87
N TRP A 201 -12.42 -0.23 -6.02
CA TRP A 201 -11.81 0.29 -7.26
C TRP A 201 -12.13 -0.57 -8.48
N LYS A 202 -12.20 -1.89 -8.33
CA LYS A 202 -12.58 -2.78 -9.43
C LYS A 202 -14.01 -2.50 -9.90
N ASP A 203 -14.93 -2.33 -8.96
CA ASP A 203 -16.34 -2.02 -9.25
C ASP A 203 -16.51 -0.61 -9.86
N GLN A 204 -15.63 0.33 -9.50
CA GLN A 204 -15.62 1.70 -10.02
C GLN A 204 -14.74 1.88 -11.27
N GLY A 205 -14.37 0.80 -11.95
CA GLY A 205 -13.58 0.88 -13.19
C GLY A 205 -12.17 1.48 -13.01
N TRP A 206 -11.60 1.34 -11.83
CA TRP A 206 -10.29 1.87 -11.42
C TRP A 206 -10.19 3.41 -11.41
N ILE A 207 -11.30 4.08 -11.11
CA ILE A 207 -11.37 5.52 -10.88
C ILE A 207 -11.60 5.78 -9.38
N LYS A 208 -10.91 6.77 -8.84
CA LYS A 208 -11.09 7.23 -7.45
C LYS A 208 -12.29 8.17 -7.34
N ALA A 209 -12.75 8.43 -6.12
CA ALA A 209 -13.84 9.37 -5.84
C ALA A 209 -13.58 10.81 -6.33
N ASP A 210 -12.32 11.20 -6.51
CA ASP A 210 -11.90 12.50 -7.06
C ASP A 210 -11.89 12.55 -8.60
N GLY A 211 -12.36 11.48 -9.26
CA GLY A 211 -12.40 11.35 -10.72
C GLY A 211 -11.07 10.96 -11.36
N ASN A 212 -9.97 10.92 -10.60
CA ASN A 212 -8.67 10.54 -11.14
C ASN A 212 -8.52 9.01 -11.21
N PRO A 213 -7.75 8.49 -12.18
CA PRO A 213 -7.38 7.09 -12.17
C PRO A 213 -6.67 6.69 -10.87
N VAL A 214 -6.94 5.49 -10.39
CA VAL A 214 -6.13 4.86 -9.33
C VAL A 214 -4.66 4.81 -9.80
N LEU A 215 -3.70 5.02 -8.90
CA LEU A 215 -2.28 4.93 -9.24
C LEU A 215 -1.80 3.49 -9.13
N ASN A 216 -0.80 3.12 -9.94
CA ASN A 216 -0.19 1.77 -9.95
C ASN A 216 -1.18 0.64 -10.31
N GLN A 217 -2.23 0.94 -11.08
CA GLN A 217 -3.24 -0.03 -11.51
C GLN A 217 -2.62 -1.23 -12.22
N ASP A 218 -1.57 -1.00 -12.99
CA ASP A 218 -0.80 -2.03 -13.67
C ASP A 218 -0.30 -3.10 -12.69
N LEU A 219 0.33 -2.70 -11.58
CA LEU A 219 0.82 -3.61 -10.56
C LEU A 219 -0.31 -4.21 -9.71
N LEU A 220 -1.36 -3.45 -9.41
CA LEU A 220 -2.52 -3.97 -8.69
C LEU A 220 -3.27 -5.04 -9.50
N LYS A 221 -3.43 -4.83 -10.80
CA LYS A 221 -3.99 -5.83 -11.72
C LYS A 221 -3.09 -7.05 -11.83
N TRP A 222 -1.76 -6.86 -11.87
CA TRP A 222 -0.81 -7.97 -11.84
C TRP A 222 -0.91 -8.77 -10.54
N LEU A 223 -0.93 -8.12 -9.38
CA LEU A 223 -1.15 -8.77 -8.08
C LEU A 223 -2.41 -9.63 -8.08
N LEU A 224 -3.52 -9.09 -8.55
CA LEU A 224 -4.79 -9.81 -8.62
C LEU A 224 -4.72 -11.02 -9.57
N GLN A 225 -4.04 -10.87 -10.71
CA GLN A 225 -3.84 -11.94 -11.67
C GLN A 225 -3.04 -13.10 -11.06
N GLU A 226 -1.91 -12.79 -10.42
CA GLU A 226 -1.05 -13.83 -9.81
C GLU A 226 -1.68 -14.43 -8.54
N GLN A 227 -2.41 -13.63 -7.77
CA GLN A 227 -3.15 -14.13 -6.60
C GLN A 227 -4.12 -15.24 -7.03
N GLY A 228 -4.90 -15.01 -8.09
CA GLY A 228 -5.86 -15.98 -8.59
C GLY A 228 -6.74 -16.56 -7.46
N PRO A 229 -6.83 -17.90 -7.32
CA PRO A 229 -7.61 -18.53 -6.26
C PRO A 229 -6.85 -18.67 -4.92
N ARG A 230 -5.55 -18.32 -4.85
CA ARG A 230 -4.78 -18.49 -3.62
C ARG A 230 -5.33 -17.56 -2.54
N LYS A 231 -5.57 -18.11 -1.34
CA LYS A 231 -5.88 -17.31 -0.15
C LYS A 231 -4.62 -16.59 0.31
N ILE A 232 -4.63 -15.26 0.25
CA ILE A 232 -3.55 -14.41 0.77
C ILE A 232 -4.02 -13.67 2.01
N ILE A 233 -3.20 -13.71 3.06
CA ILE A 233 -3.43 -13.02 4.32
C ILE A 233 -2.38 -11.90 4.42
N TRP A 234 -2.85 -10.67 4.23
CA TRP A 234 -2.01 -9.47 4.25
C TRP A 234 -1.83 -8.99 5.69
N LYS A 235 -0.59 -8.79 6.12
CA LYS A 235 -0.24 -8.39 7.48
C LYS A 235 0.68 -7.17 7.43
N HIS A 236 0.26 -6.10 8.07
CA HIS A 236 1.09 -4.91 8.20
C HIS A 236 2.05 -5.03 9.39
N VAL A 237 3.34 -4.81 9.16
CA VAL A 237 4.36 -4.70 10.20
C VAL A 237 4.88 -3.28 10.30
N ARG A 238 5.51 -2.93 11.41
CA ARG A 238 6.09 -1.59 11.55
C ARG A 238 7.50 -1.59 10.97
N ALA A 239 7.79 -0.59 10.15
CA ALA A 239 9.15 -0.27 9.74
C ALA A 239 10.03 0.15 10.92
N HIS A 240 11.33 -0.16 10.84
CA HIS A 240 12.40 0.39 11.69
C HIS A 240 12.14 0.34 13.21
N THR A 241 11.61 -0.77 13.71
CA THR A 241 11.24 -0.91 15.13
C THR A 241 12.39 -1.19 16.08
N ASN A 242 13.62 -1.41 15.61
CA ASN A 242 14.73 -1.99 16.41
C ASN A 242 14.29 -3.20 17.28
N GLY A 243 13.20 -3.86 16.89
CA GLY A 243 12.58 -4.92 17.66
C GLY A 243 13.31 -6.24 17.46
N THR A 244 13.33 -7.07 18.51
CA THR A 244 13.93 -8.41 18.47
C THR A 244 12.91 -9.51 18.17
N ASP A 245 11.63 -9.16 18.06
CA ASP A 245 10.58 -10.07 17.64
C ASP A 245 10.78 -10.50 16.17
N TRP A 246 10.20 -11.65 15.80
CA TRP A 246 10.49 -12.24 14.49
C TRP A 246 10.01 -11.36 13.33
N TRP A 247 8.89 -10.64 13.48
CA TRP A 247 8.39 -9.79 12.41
C TRP A 247 9.28 -8.58 12.17
N SER A 248 9.85 -7.97 13.23
CA SER A 248 10.80 -6.86 13.08
C SER A 248 12.08 -7.34 12.40
N VAL A 249 12.63 -8.49 12.82
CA VAL A 249 13.86 -9.06 12.26
C VAL A 249 13.71 -9.41 10.78
N TRP A 250 12.60 -10.04 10.39
CA TRP A 250 12.40 -10.45 9.01
C TRP A 250 11.98 -9.31 8.08
N ASN A 251 11.25 -8.30 8.58
CA ASN A 251 11.00 -7.08 7.82
C ASN A 251 12.31 -6.32 7.57
N GLN A 252 13.16 -6.16 8.60
CA GLN A 252 14.48 -5.54 8.44
C GLN A 252 15.32 -6.27 7.39
N LYS A 253 15.28 -7.62 7.36
CA LYS A 253 15.99 -8.38 6.34
C LYS A 253 15.48 -8.11 4.92
N ALA A 254 14.18 -7.91 4.75
CA ALA A 254 13.60 -7.52 3.47
C ALA A 254 14.05 -6.09 3.07
N ASP A 255 14.02 -5.13 4.00
CA ASP A 255 14.51 -3.74 3.81
C ASP A 255 15.97 -3.72 3.37
N GLU A 256 16.82 -4.47 4.07
CA GLU A 256 18.26 -4.57 3.77
C GLU A 256 18.48 -5.06 2.34
N LEU A 257 17.83 -6.15 1.94
CA LEU A 257 17.93 -6.71 0.60
C LEU A 257 17.38 -5.75 -0.47
N ALA A 258 16.23 -5.12 -0.24
CA ALA A 258 15.66 -4.15 -1.19
C ALA A 258 16.57 -2.92 -1.33
N GLY A 259 17.16 -2.47 -0.22
CA GLY A 259 18.13 -1.39 -0.17
C GLY A 259 19.44 -1.73 -0.90
N GLU A 260 19.93 -2.96 -0.80
CA GLU A 260 21.08 -3.44 -1.59
C GLU A 260 20.82 -3.31 -3.09
N GLN A 261 19.66 -3.77 -3.56
CA GLN A 261 19.27 -3.65 -4.98
C GLN A 261 19.17 -2.19 -5.42
N THR A 262 18.63 -1.32 -4.56
CA THR A 262 18.52 0.11 -4.84
C THR A 262 19.89 0.79 -4.99
N ARG A 263 20.90 0.31 -4.25
CA ARG A 263 22.27 0.84 -4.27
C ARG A 263 23.09 0.28 -5.42
N ASP A 264 22.78 -0.92 -5.91
CA ASP A 264 23.46 -1.54 -7.05
C ASP A 264 23.43 -0.61 -8.27
N ARG A 265 24.61 -0.41 -8.85
CA ARG A 265 24.84 0.46 -10.01
C ARG A 265 25.14 -0.33 -11.29
N SER A 266 25.20 -1.65 -11.21
CA SER A 266 25.46 -2.52 -12.35
C SER A 266 24.33 -2.47 -13.38
N PHE A 267 23.08 -2.32 -12.92
CA PHE A 267 21.88 -2.14 -13.73
C PHE A 267 21.61 -0.65 -14.01
N ARG A 268 22.34 -0.05 -14.94
CA ARG A 268 21.98 1.28 -15.48
C ARG A 268 21.01 1.11 -16.65
N ASN A 269 19.91 1.87 -16.63
CA ASN A 269 19.02 2.01 -17.78
C ASN A 269 19.83 2.64 -18.94
N THR A 270 20.06 1.88 -20.00
CA THR A 270 20.80 2.32 -21.19
C THR A 270 20.10 3.45 -21.97
N SER A 271 18.85 3.77 -21.62
CA SER A 271 18.10 4.92 -22.15
C SER A 271 18.54 6.27 -21.59
N ASP A 272 19.29 6.30 -20.48
CA ASP A 272 19.67 7.54 -19.80
C ASP A 272 20.92 8.23 -20.38
N ASP A 273 21.71 7.52 -21.20
CA ASP A 273 22.95 8.06 -21.80
C ASP A 273 22.72 8.87 -23.09
N ALA A 274 21.53 8.82 -23.69
CA ALA A 274 21.25 9.42 -25.00
C ALA A 274 20.75 10.87 -24.97
N SER A 275 20.31 11.40 -23.82
CA SER A 275 19.61 12.71 -23.78
C SER A 275 20.26 13.79 -22.91
N GLY A 276 21.36 13.51 -22.19
CA GLY A 276 21.95 14.43 -21.21
C GLY A 276 23.28 15.11 -21.58
N ARG A 277 23.97 14.69 -22.64
CA ARG A 277 25.25 15.32 -23.05
C ARG A 277 25.11 16.11 -24.35
N LYS A 278 24.45 17.27 -24.28
CA LYS A 278 24.89 18.40 -25.12
C LYS A 278 26.19 18.91 -24.51
N ARG A 279 27.31 18.26 -24.84
CA ARG A 279 28.63 18.93 -24.76
C ARG A 279 28.55 20.05 -25.79
N SER A 280 28.66 21.30 -25.34
CA SER A 280 28.91 22.45 -26.19
C SER A 280 30.09 22.12 -27.10
N LEU A 281 29.87 22.16 -28.41
CA LEU A 281 30.84 21.87 -29.45
C LEU A 281 31.72 23.08 -29.79
N GLU A 282 31.98 23.94 -28.82
CA GLU A 282 32.89 25.07 -28.95
C GLU A 282 33.85 25.07 -27.76
N GLN A 283 35.14 25.19 -28.04
CA GLN A 283 36.29 25.03 -27.15
C GLN A 283 36.72 23.57 -26.90
N ILE A 284 37.47 23.00 -27.84
CA ILE A 284 38.90 22.65 -27.67
C ILE A 284 39.46 22.51 -29.09
N GLY A 285 40.00 23.61 -29.61
CA GLY A 285 41.01 23.55 -30.65
C GLY A 285 42.34 23.15 -30.02
N SER A 286 43.13 22.39 -30.79
CA SER A 286 44.56 22.14 -30.59
C SER A 286 44.99 21.51 -29.26
N ARG A 287 45.31 20.21 -29.30
CA ARG A 287 46.71 19.74 -29.14
C ARG A 287 46.80 18.20 -29.16
N GLY A 288 47.63 17.71 -30.08
CA GLY A 288 48.69 16.74 -29.81
C GLY A 288 48.26 15.28 -29.57
N GLY A 289 48.49 14.44 -30.58
CA GLY A 289 48.28 13.00 -30.50
C GLY A 289 49.20 12.28 -29.52
N ARG A 290 48.84 11.01 -29.27
CA ARG A 290 49.77 9.91 -28.97
C ARG A 290 49.05 8.58 -29.18
N ASN A 291 49.67 7.74 -30.01
CA ASN A 291 49.30 6.35 -30.26
C ASN A 291 49.46 5.51 -28.98
N TRP A 292 48.52 4.61 -28.72
CA TRP A 292 48.84 3.34 -28.04
C TRP A 292 47.89 2.23 -28.52
N SER A 293 48.52 1.18 -29.06
CA SER A 293 47.96 -0.09 -29.53
C SER A 293 47.62 -1.02 -28.36
N GLY A 294 46.40 -1.57 -28.33
CA GLY A 294 46.00 -2.54 -27.31
C GLY A 294 44.76 -3.31 -27.72
N LYS A 295 44.96 -4.60 -28.00
CA LYS A 295 44.05 -5.58 -28.62
C LYS A 295 42.71 -5.74 -27.88
N ARG A 296 41.61 -5.80 -28.64
CA ARG A 296 40.30 -6.35 -28.20
C ARG A 296 40.21 -7.82 -28.64
N PRO A 297 39.68 -8.76 -27.83
CA PRO A 297 39.28 -10.05 -28.33
C PRO A 297 37.87 -9.97 -28.93
N VAL A 298 37.76 -10.50 -30.15
CA VAL A 298 36.53 -10.78 -30.90
C VAL A 298 36.02 -12.15 -30.45
N ILE A 299 34.76 -12.25 -30.04
CA ILE A 299 34.09 -13.55 -29.94
C ILE A 299 33.03 -13.58 -31.05
N GLY A 300 33.24 -14.52 -31.97
CA GLY A 300 32.55 -14.64 -33.23
C GLY A 300 31.17 -15.26 -33.13
N VAL A 301 30.38 -14.89 -34.12
CA VAL A 301 29.05 -15.39 -34.47
C VAL A 301 29.20 -16.67 -35.31
N GLY A 302 28.36 -17.66 -35.05
CA GLY A 302 28.09 -18.82 -35.91
C GLY A 302 27.28 -19.85 -35.09
N GLY A 303 26.12 -20.36 -35.48
CA GLY A 303 25.45 -20.39 -36.77
C GLY A 303 25.20 -21.85 -37.17
N PHE A 304 23.91 -22.20 -37.32
CA PHE A 304 23.32 -23.28 -38.13
C PHE A 304 22.92 -24.65 -37.52
N PHE A 305 21.59 -24.83 -37.44
CA PHE A 305 20.71 -25.89 -37.99
C PHE A 305 21.07 -27.39 -37.80
N GLN A 306 20.09 -28.19 -37.32
CA GLN A 306 19.22 -28.96 -38.23
C GLN A 306 18.02 -29.58 -37.52
N ALA A 307 16.84 -29.41 -38.12
CA ALA A 307 15.64 -30.17 -37.83
C ALA A 307 15.67 -31.52 -38.56
N ARG A 308 15.18 -32.59 -37.92
CA ARG A 308 14.68 -33.78 -38.60
C ARG A 308 13.29 -34.11 -38.06
N ARG A 309 12.30 -34.11 -38.94
CA ARG A 309 11.13 -34.99 -38.83
C ARG A 309 11.54 -36.33 -39.46
N ASP A 310 11.09 -37.45 -38.88
CA ASP A 310 10.10 -38.32 -39.52
C ASP A 310 9.92 -39.65 -38.77
N HIS A 311 8.63 -40.01 -38.66
CA HIS A 311 8.01 -41.33 -38.73
C HIS A 311 8.02 -42.35 -37.55
N ASN A 312 6.78 -42.50 -37.04
CA ASN A 312 5.98 -43.73 -36.91
C ASN A 312 6.34 -44.76 -35.83
N THR A 313 5.42 -44.99 -34.89
CA THR A 313 4.70 -46.28 -34.77
C THR A 313 3.52 -46.16 -33.80
N ALA A 314 2.40 -46.74 -34.23
CA ALA A 314 1.15 -46.83 -33.52
C ALA A 314 1.18 -47.96 -32.47
N THR A 315 0.47 -47.78 -31.36
CA THR A 315 -0.19 -48.88 -30.65
C THR A 315 -1.51 -48.40 -30.02
N ARG A 316 -2.46 -49.32 -30.08
CA ARG A 316 -3.90 -49.19 -29.96
C ARG A 316 -4.37 -49.67 -28.56
N ILE A 317 -5.28 -48.91 -27.92
CA ILE A 317 -6.55 -49.28 -27.17
C ILE A 317 -6.35 -50.30 -26.00
N PRO A 318 -7.28 -50.53 -25.02
CA PRO A 318 -8.63 -49.99 -24.95
C PRO A 318 -9.27 -49.61 -23.60
N CYS A 319 -10.42 -48.94 -23.78
CA CYS A 319 -11.68 -48.87 -22.99
C CYS A 319 -11.64 -48.39 -21.53
#